data_AF-A0AAQ4FIS3-F1
#
_entry.id   AF-A0AAQ4FIS3-F1
#
_cell.length_a   1.000
_cell.length_b   1.000
_cell.length_c   1.000
_cell.angle_alpha   90.00
_cell.angle_beta   90.00
_cell.angle_gamma   90.00
#
_symmetry.space_group_name_H-M   'P 1'
#
loop_
_entity.id
_entity.type
_entity.pdbx_description
1 polymer ?
#
loop_
_entity_poly.entity_id
_entity_poly.type
_entity_poly.pdbx_seq_one_letter_code
_entity_poly.pdbx_strand_id
1 'polypeptide(L)'
;MLYIPGFDISDIEDLSKIRSVYQELVIRENRWQGDGAQNCFSFLRSHSRMRRVVANRDLNSTDHFVDKAYHWTIDIPDQLRRSLRIGVDGIITNKPERLARIVKEGEFTNKLRRATIDDNPWTRFHA
;
A
#
# COMPACT_ATOMS: atom_id res chain seq x y z
N MET A 1 16.86 14.83 11.51
CA MET A 1 15.95 14.19 10.55
C MET A 1 15.15 15.29 9.89
N LEU A 2 15.37 15.55 8.60
CA LEU A 2 14.54 16.50 7.87
C LEU A 2 13.16 15.86 7.70
N TYR A 3 12.11 16.57 8.11
CA TYR A 3 10.73 16.14 7.90
C TYR A 3 10.41 16.29 6.42
N ILE A 4 10.21 15.17 5.73
CA ILE A 4 9.80 15.14 4.33
C ILE A 4 8.32 14.73 4.31
N PRO A 5 7.40 15.60 3.85
CA PRO A 5 5.99 15.27 3.80
C PRO A 5 5.71 14.24 2.70
N GLY A 6 4.70 13.41 2.92
CA GLY A 6 4.15 12.50 1.91
C GLY A 6 2.73 12.85 1.53
N PHE A 7 2.28 12.26 0.43
CA PHE A 7 1.00 12.55 -0.19
C PHE A 7 0.26 11.26 -0.52
N ASP A 8 -1.06 11.28 -0.40
CA ASP A 8 -1.98 10.25 -0.89
C ASP A 8 -3.24 10.94 -1.40
N ILE A 9 -3.76 10.47 -2.52
CA ILE A 9 -5.10 10.80 -2.99
C ILE A 9 -5.93 9.53 -2.78
N SER A 10 -6.64 9.50 -1.64
CA SER A 10 -7.32 8.30 -1.15
C SER A 10 -8.58 7.92 -1.95
N ASP A 11 -8.98 8.75 -2.90
CA ASP A 11 -10.16 8.52 -3.72
C ASP A 11 -9.99 7.27 -4.60
N ILE A 12 -11.09 6.59 -4.89
CA ILE A 12 -11.12 5.37 -5.73
C ILE A 12 -11.19 5.78 -7.21
N GLU A 13 -10.51 6.86 -7.57
CA GLU A 13 -10.38 7.30 -8.95
C GLU A 13 -9.44 6.38 -9.73
N ASP A 14 -9.48 6.48 -11.05
CA ASP A 14 -8.52 5.80 -11.91
C ASP A 14 -7.10 6.32 -11.65
N LEU A 15 -6.14 5.40 -11.61
CA LEU A 15 -4.74 5.72 -11.34
C LEU A 15 -4.16 6.72 -12.35
N SER A 16 -4.65 6.76 -13.59
CA SER A 16 -4.21 7.74 -14.58
C SER A 16 -4.63 9.16 -14.19
N LYS A 17 -5.83 9.34 -13.65
CA LYS A 17 -6.31 10.66 -13.18
C LYS A 17 -5.51 11.12 -11.97
N ILE A 18 -5.27 10.22 -11.02
CA ILE A 18 -4.44 10.51 -9.84
C ILE A 18 -3.03 10.94 -10.27
N ARG A 19 -2.43 10.21 -11.22
CA ARG A 19 -1.14 10.59 -11.82
C ARG A 19 -1.18 12.00 -12.41
N SER A 20 -2.22 12.35 -13.16
CA SER A 20 -2.36 13.68 -13.75
C SER A 20 -2.39 14.79 -12.70
N VAL A 21 -3.10 14.59 -11.58
CA VAL A 21 -3.12 15.55 -10.46
C VAL A 21 -1.72 15.74 -9.87
N TYR A 22 -0.99 14.65 -9.63
CA TYR A 22 0.39 14.75 -9.15
C TYR A 22 1.30 15.47 -10.14
N GLN A 23 1.11 15.26 -11.45
CA GLN A 23 1.87 15.96 -12.49
C GLN A 23 1.57 17.47 -12.51
N GLU A 24 0.30 17.84 -12.41
CA GLU A 24 -0.15 19.25 -12.38
C GLU A 24 0.40 19.99 -11.16
N LEU A 25 0.40 19.34 -9.99
CA LEU A 25 0.96 19.89 -8.75
C LEU A 25 2.48 19.75 -8.64
N VAL A 26 3.14 19.17 -9.65
CA VAL A 26 4.59 18.92 -9.69
C VAL A 26 5.09 18.05 -8.50
N ILE A 27 4.24 17.15 -8.01
CA ILE A 27 4.58 16.18 -6.96
C ILE A 27 5.13 14.91 -7.62
N ARG A 28 6.43 14.66 -7.43
CA ARG A 28 7.16 13.60 -8.14
C ARG A 28 7.65 12.44 -7.27
N GLU A 29 7.51 12.57 -5.95
CA GLU A 29 8.03 11.63 -4.96
C GLU A 29 7.18 11.66 -3.70
N ASN A 30 7.44 10.71 -2.80
CA ASN A 30 6.80 10.58 -1.48
C ASN A 30 5.29 10.32 -1.57
N ARG A 31 4.86 9.52 -2.54
CA ARG A 31 3.46 9.24 -2.84
C ARG A 31 3.06 7.85 -2.36
N TRP A 32 2.13 7.81 -1.43
CA TRP A 32 1.42 6.60 -1.04
C TRP A 32 0.15 6.50 -1.88
N GLN A 33 -0.27 5.27 -2.20
CA GLN A 33 -1.57 5.05 -2.81
C GLN A 33 -2.34 3.96 -2.07
N GLY A 34 -3.50 4.37 -1.58
CA GLY A 34 -4.48 3.48 -0.97
C GLY A 34 -5.39 2.79 -1.99
N ASP A 35 -5.76 1.55 -1.70
CA ASP A 35 -7.00 0.95 -2.20
C ASP A 35 -7.77 0.33 -1.03
N GLY A 36 -9.09 0.49 -1.05
CA GLY A 36 -9.86 0.07 0.10
C GLY A 36 -11.32 0.44 0.13
N ALA A 37 -12.00 -0.03 1.17
CA ALA A 37 -13.36 0.35 1.52
C ALA A 37 -13.55 0.29 3.04
N GLN A 38 -14.68 0.82 3.51
CA GLN A 38 -15.11 0.64 4.90
C GLN A 38 -15.13 -0.86 5.25
N ASN A 39 -14.68 -1.20 6.46
CA ASN A 39 -14.42 -2.58 6.86
C ASN A 39 -15.67 -3.48 6.76
N CYS A 40 -16.87 -2.94 6.98
CA CYS A 40 -18.15 -3.62 6.83
C CYS A 40 -18.43 -4.14 5.40
N PHE A 41 -17.74 -3.63 4.38
CA PHE A 41 -17.88 -4.07 2.99
C PHE A 41 -16.56 -4.58 2.37
N SER A 42 -15.46 -4.52 3.13
CA SER A 42 -14.11 -4.89 2.66
C SER A 42 -14.01 -6.32 2.12
N PHE A 43 -14.79 -7.25 2.67
CA PHE A 43 -14.81 -8.66 2.26
C PHE A 43 -15.47 -8.93 0.91
N LEU A 44 -16.33 -8.03 0.44
CA LEU A 44 -17.01 -8.13 -0.86
C LEU A 44 -16.21 -7.48 -2.00
N ARG A 45 -15.16 -6.71 -1.67
CA ARG A 45 -14.41 -5.93 -2.65
C ARG A 45 -13.39 -6.79 -3.40
N SER A 46 -13.37 -6.64 -4.72
CA SER A 46 -12.32 -7.20 -5.56
C SER A 46 -10.95 -6.58 -5.21
N HIS A 47 -9.90 -7.39 -5.24
CA HIS A 47 -8.52 -6.93 -5.04
C HIS A 47 -7.86 -6.47 -6.35
N SER A 48 -8.61 -6.35 -7.45
CA SER A 48 -8.06 -6.00 -8.77
C SER A 48 -7.42 -4.62 -8.79
N ARG A 49 -8.05 -3.62 -8.15
CA ARG A 49 -7.48 -2.27 -8.05
C ARG A 49 -6.22 -2.26 -7.19
N MET A 50 -6.22 -2.87 -6.01
CA MET A 50 -5.00 -3.04 -5.20
C MET A 50 -3.84 -3.68 -5.99
N ARG A 51 -4.11 -4.70 -6.81
CA ARG A 51 -3.08 -5.29 -7.70
C ARG A 51 -2.55 -4.29 -8.73
N ARG A 52 -3.42 -3.44 -9.32
CA ARG A 52 -2.98 -2.36 -10.23
C ARG A 52 -2.13 -1.31 -9.50
N VAL A 53 -2.45 -0.99 -8.26
CA VAL A 53 -1.66 -0.06 -7.43
C VAL A 53 -0.26 -0.61 -7.19
N VAL A 54 -0.16 -1.86 -6.74
CA VAL A 54 1.15 -2.54 -6.56
C VAL A 54 1.90 -2.64 -7.88
N ALA A 55 1.22 -3.03 -8.96
CA ALA A 55 1.84 -3.09 -10.28
C ALA A 55 2.40 -1.73 -10.72
N ASN A 56 1.69 -0.62 -10.47
CA ASN A 56 2.21 0.71 -10.77
C ASN A 56 3.47 1.02 -9.95
N ARG A 57 3.49 0.71 -8.65
CA ARG A 57 4.67 0.89 -7.78
C ARG A 57 5.90 0.14 -8.32
N ASP A 58 5.68 -1.09 -8.78
CA ASP A 58 6.74 -1.99 -9.22
C ASP A 58 7.21 -1.72 -10.66
N LEU A 59 6.55 -0.82 -11.40
CA LEU A 59 7.00 -0.42 -12.73
C LEU A 59 8.40 0.21 -12.67
N ASN A 60 9.30 -0.34 -13.49
CA ASN A 60 10.63 0.21 -13.72
C ASN A 60 10.63 1.15 -14.95
N SER A 61 9.75 2.16 -14.93
CA SER A 61 9.67 3.19 -15.96
C SER A 61 9.27 4.53 -15.34
N THR A 62 9.41 5.64 -16.06
CA THR A 62 8.96 6.97 -15.60
C THR A 62 7.43 7.10 -15.51
N ASP A 63 6.67 6.04 -15.83
CA ASP A 63 5.21 6.03 -15.76
C ASP A 63 4.66 5.65 -14.38
N HIS A 64 5.51 5.14 -13.49
CA HIS A 64 5.11 4.94 -12.11
C HIS A 64 4.91 6.29 -11.40
N PHE A 65 3.96 6.32 -10.48
CA PHE A 65 3.84 7.41 -9.50
C PHE A 65 3.62 6.90 -8.07
N VAL A 66 3.41 5.60 -7.88
CA VAL A 66 3.23 5.03 -6.54
C VAL A 66 4.60 4.70 -5.95
N ASP A 67 4.92 5.30 -4.81
CA ASP A 67 6.16 4.99 -4.07
C ASP A 67 5.90 3.96 -2.96
N LYS A 68 4.69 3.95 -2.39
CA LYS A 68 4.20 2.90 -1.48
C LYS A 68 2.73 2.57 -1.71
N ALA A 69 2.38 1.31 -1.53
CA ALA A 69 1.03 0.81 -1.70
C ALA A 69 0.46 0.35 -0.36
N TYR A 70 -0.76 0.77 -0.02
CA TYR A 70 -1.42 0.29 1.20
C TYR A 70 -2.87 -0.15 0.96
N HIS A 71 -3.32 -1.12 1.76
CA HIS A 71 -4.69 -1.62 1.69
C HIS A 71 -5.45 -1.25 2.96
N TRP A 72 -6.68 -0.76 2.82
CA TRP A 72 -7.53 -0.34 3.92
C TRP A 72 -9.01 -0.72 3.74
N THR A 73 -9.85 -0.72 4.76
CA THR A 73 -9.51 -1.19 6.10
C THR A 73 -9.73 -2.70 6.14
N ILE A 74 -8.73 -3.49 6.55
CA ILE A 74 -8.82 -4.96 6.55
C ILE A 74 -8.70 -5.53 7.96
N ASP A 75 -9.71 -6.28 8.39
CA ASP A 75 -9.77 -6.87 9.73
C ASP A 75 -9.78 -8.42 9.73
N ILE A 76 -10.12 -9.03 8.59
CA ILE A 76 -10.29 -10.48 8.44
C ILE A 76 -8.94 -11.16 8.14
N PRO A 77 -8.54 -12.20 8.89
CA PRO A 77 -7.23 -12.85 8.73
C PRO A 77 -6.91 -13.28 7.29
N ASP A 78 -7.86 -13.88 6.57
CA ASP A 78 -7.62 -14.35 5.21
C ASP A 78 -7.41 -13.21 4.22
N GLN A 79 -8.08 -12.07 4.43
CA GLN A 79 -7.86 -10.87 3.64
C GLN A 79 -6.52 -10.22 3.98
N LEU A 80 -6.11 -10.22 5.25
CA LEU A 80 -4.78 -9.74 5.66
C LEU A 80 -3.70 -10.55 4.93
N ARG A 81 -3.76 -11.89 4.99
CA ARG A 81 -2.82 -12.76 4.25
C ARG A 81 -2.86 -12.50 2.76
N ARG A 82 -4.05 -12.38 2.17
CA ARG A 82 -4.20 -12.08 0.74
C ARG A 82 -3.58 -10.73 0.37
N SER A 83 -3.73 -9.72 1.21
CA SER A 83 -3.13 -8.40 1.00
C SER A 83 -1.61 -8.46 1.08
N LEU A 84 -1.06 -9.18 2.09
CA LEU A 84 0.39 -9.41 2.20
C LEU A 84 0.94 -10.14 0.96
N ARG A 85 0.23 -11.15 0.45
CA ARG A 85 0.59 -11.88 -0.79
C ARG A 85 0.52 -11.00 -2.05
N ILE A 86 -0.34 -9.99 -2.06
CA ILE A 86 -0.37 -9.00 -3.16
C ILE A 86 0.89 -8.13 -3.13
N GLY A 87 1.58 -8.04 -1.99
CA GLY A 87 2.84 -7.30 -1.85
C GLY A 87 2.64 -5.84 -1.45
N VAL A 88 1.60 -5.53 -0.68
CA VAL A 88 1.39 -4.17 -0.13
C VAL A 88 2.46 -3.81 0.89
N ASP A 89 2.83 -2.53 0.96
CA ASP A 89 3.78 -1.99 1.95
C ASP A 89 3.12 -1.71 3.31
N GLY A 90 1.81 -1.38 3.27
CA GLY A 90 1.05 -0.97 4.45
C GLY A 90 -0.34 -1.60 4.50
N ILE A 91 -0.85 -1.78 5.72
CA ILE A 91 -2.22 -2.21 5.97
C ILE A 91 -2.82 -1.31 7.04
N ILE A 92 -3.97 -0.72 6.75
CA ILE A 92 -4.82 -0.08 7.76
C ILE A 92 -5.80 -1.13 8.26
N THR A 93 -5.83 -1.34 9.58
CA THR A 93 -6.65 -2.36 10.25
C THR A 93 -7.10 -1.87 11.62
N ASN A 94 -8.30 -2.27 12.03
CA ASN A 94 -8.78 -2.10 13.40
C ASN A 94 -8.26 -3.19 14.35
N LYS A 95 -7.49 -4.17 13.83
CA LYS A 95 -6.99 -5.34 14.56
C LYS A 95 -5.48 -5.53 14.34
N PRO A 96 -4.63 -4.54 14.71
CA PRO A 96 -3.19 -4.59 14.45
C PRO A 96 -2.48 -5.80 15.10
N GLU A 97 -3.00 -6.31 16.22
CA GLU A 97 -2.51 -7.51 16.90
C GLU A 97 -2.68 -8.78 16.05
N ARG A 98 -3.69 -8.83 15.17
CA ARG A 98 -3.86 -9.94 14.22
C ARG A 98 -2.80 -9.89 13.15
N LEU A 99 -2.58 -8.71 12.56
CA LEU A 99 -1.53 -8.52 11.55
C LEU A 99 -0.15 -8.86 12.12
N ALA A 100 0.15 -8.42 13.36
CA ALA A 100 1.42 -8.72 14.01
C ALA A 100 1.66 -10.22 14.24
N ARG A 101 0.60 -11.02 14.43
CA ARG A 101 0.70 -12.49 14.48
C ARG A 101 0.89 -13.09 13.10
N ILE A 102 0.12 -12.63 12.11
CA ILE A 102 0.16 -13.16 10.73
C ILE A 102 1.54 -12.95 10.11
N VAL A 103 2.18 -11.79 10.29
CA VAL A 103 3.53 -11.52 9.74
C VAL A 103 4.58 -12.50 10.27
N LYS A 104 4.35 -13.16 11.41
CA LYS A 104 5.23 -14.19 11.99
C LYS A 104 4.92 -15.61 11.50
N GLU A 105 3.88 -15.80 10.68
CA GLU A 105 3.60 -17.10 10.07
C GLU A 105 4.73 -17.47 9.09
N GLY A 106 5.00 -18.77 8.95
CA GLY A 106 6.14 -19.27 8.16
C GLY A 106 6.18 -18.77 6.70
N GLU A 107 5.02 -18.46 6.12
CA GLU A 107 4.90 -17.87 4.79
C GLU A 107 5.55 -16.48 4.68
N PHE A 108 5.47 -15.68 5.75
CA PHE A 108 5.82 -14.26 5.75
C PHE A 108 7.05 -13.92 6.58
N THR A 109 7.37 -14.72 7.60
CA THR A 109 8.39 -14.42 8.61
C THR A 109 9.79 -14.13 8.05
N ASN A 110 10.14 -14.73 6.91
CA ASN A 110 11.44 -14.54 6.25
C ASN A 110 11.39 -13.54 5.08
N LYS A 111 10.22 -12.96 4.79
CA LYS A 111 9.98 -12.07 3.66
C LYS A 111 9.57 -10.67 4.09
N LEU A 112 8.88 -10.58 5.22
CA LEU A 112 8.24 -9.35 5.69
C LEU A 112 8.64 -9.11 7.15
N ARG A 113 8.77 -7.83 7.50
CA ARG A 113 8.91 -7.39 8.88
C ARG A 113 8.14 -6.10 9.09
N ARG A 114 7.85 -5.79 10.35
CA ARG A 114 7.32 -4.47 10.72
C ARG A 114 8.38 -3.41 10.39
N ALA A 115 7.94 -2.32 9.76
CA ALA A 115 8.78 -1.15 9.55
C ALA A 115 9.19 -0.52 10.89
N THR A 116 10.35 0.10 10.89
CA THR A 116 10.99 0.81 11.99
C THR A 116 11.21 2.26 11.58
N ILE A 117 11.72 3.09 12.48
CA ILE A 117 12.02 4.50 12.17
C ILE A 117 13.13 4.65 11.12
N ASP A 118 13.98 3.62 10.97
CA ASP A 118 15.08 3.61 10.02
C ASP A 118 14.64 3.24 8.60
N ASP A 119 13.40 2.75 8.45
CA ASP A 119 12.82 2.45 7.14
C ASP A 119 12.26 3.72 6.52
N ASN A 120 12.94 4.21 5.47
CA ASN A 120 12.46 5.36 4.73
C ASN A 120 11.09 5.02 4.08
N PRO A 121 10.00 5.72 4.44
CA PRO A 121 8.67 5.44 3.92
C PRO A 121 8.50 5.83 2.44
N TRP A 122 9.52 6.39 1.81
CA TRP A 122 9.51 6.81 0.40
C TRP A 122 10.34 5.89 -0.51
N THR A 123 11.17 5.01 0.07
CA THR A 123 12.00 4.08 -0.72
C THR A 123 11.15 2.93 -1.23
N ARG A 124 11.05 2.77 -2.56
CA ARG A 124 10.36 1.62 -3.17
C ARG A 124 11.10 0.32 -2.86
N PHE A 125 10.36 -0.72 -2.52
CA PHE A 125 10.87 -2.09 -2.44
C PHE A 125 10.38 -2.85 -3.66
N HIS A 126 11.30 -3.46 -4.40
CA HIS A 126 10.96 -4.37 -5.49
C HIS A 126 10.78 -5.77 -4.92
N ALA A 127 9.70 -6.45 -5.31
CA ALA A 127 9.48 -7.87 -5.03
C ALA A 127 10.29 -8.75 -5.97
#